data_AF-A0A6P6S461-F1
#
_entry.id   AF-A0A6P6S461-F1
#
_cell.length_a   1.000
_cell.length_b   1.000
_cell.length_c   1.000
_cell.angle_alpha   90.00
_cell.angle_beta   90.00
_cell.angle_gamma   90.00
#
_symmetry.space_group_name_H-M   'P 1'
#
loop_
_entity.id
_entity.type
_entity.pdbx_description
1 polymer ?
#
loop_
_entity_poly.entity_id
_entity_poly.type
_entity_poly.pdbx_seq_one_letter_code
_entity_poly.pdbx_strand_id
1 'polypeptide(L)'
;MDIEEGGIQRKLQLQELEEIRNEAYENAVIYKEKNKIFHDQQVSRKTFECGQKVLLYHSKLKLFPVEIQSLRTEKKFVVNGHRLKPYYEGVPVERVEMMHLEDPICLV
;
A
#
# COMPACT_ATOMS: atom_id res chain seq x y z
N MET A 1 -46.53 -13.72 33.77
CA MET A 1 -45.50 -13.53 32.72
C MET A 1 -44.31 -14.35 33.18
N ASP A 2 -43.91 -15.37 32.42
CA ASP A 2 -42.85 -16.27 32.84
C ASP A 2 -41.50 -15.55 32.74
N ILE A 3 -40.86 -15.34 33.89
CA ILE A 3 -39.63 -14.53 34.01
C ILE A 3 -38.44 -15.28 33.38
N GLU A 4 -38.49 -16.62 33.37
CA GLU A 4 -37.43 -17.46 32.82
C GLU A 4 -37.41 -17.44 31.29
N GLU A 5 -38.58 -17.51 30.65
CA GLU A 5 -38.73 -17.48 29.19
C GLU A 5 -38.22 -16.15 28.58
N GLY A 6 -38.51 -15.02 29.25
CA GLY A 6 -37.96 -13.72 28.86
C GLY A 6 -36.45 -13.57 29.07
N GLY A 7 -35.85 -14.38 29.95
CA GLY A 7 -34.39 -14.47 30.11
C GLY A 7 -33.73 -15.22 28.94
N ILE A 8 -34.33 -16.35 28.56
CA ILE A 8 -33.85 -17.20 27.45
C ILE A 8 -33.93 -16.43 26.12
N GLN A 9 -35.05 -15.75 25.84
CA GLN A 9 -35.22 -14.98 24.61
C GLN A 9 -34.16 -13.86 24.47
N ARG A 10 -33.88 -13.13 25.55
CA ARG A 10 -32.84 -12.08 25.54
C ARG A 10 -31.45 -12.65 25.30
N LYS A 11 -31.14 -13.81 25.89
CA LYS A 11 -29.85 -14.48 25.68
C LYS A 11 -29.68 -14.91 24.22
N LEU A 12 -30.74 -15.44 23.60
CA LEU A 12 -30.74 -15.81 22.20
C LEU A 12 -30.50 -14.58 21.29
N GLN A 13 -31.23 -13.50 21.53
CA GLN A 13 -31.05 -12.24 20.77
C GLN A 13 -29.62 -11.69 20.88
N LEU A 14 -29.02 -11.73 22.06
CA LEU A 14 -27.63 -11.29 22.25
C LEU A 14 -26.64 -12.16 21.47
N GLN A 15 -26.87 -13.48 21.42
CA GLN A 15 -26.04 -14.39 20.64
C GLN A 15 -26.16 -14.12 19.13
N GLU A 16 -27.37 -13.90 18.63
CA GLU A 16 -27.60 -13.56 17.22
C GLU A 16 -26.88 -12.26 16.84
N LEU A 17 -26.93 -11.23 17.69
CA LEU A 17 -26.22 -9.97 17.46
C LEU A 17 -24.69 -10.14 17.45
N GLU A 18 -24.17 -11.01 18.32
CA GLU A 18 -22.75 -11.34 18.39
C GLU A 18 -22.30 -12.06 17.12
N GLU A 19 -23.08 -13.01 16.62
CA GLU A 19 -22.83 -13.72 15.37
C GLU A 19 -22.81 -12.77 14.16
N ILE A 20 -23.80 -11.88 14.04
CA ILE A 20 -23.85 -10.86 12.97
C ILE A 20 -22.61 -9.96 13.01
N ARG A 21 -22.17 -9.56 14.20
CA ARG A 21 -20.96 -8.73 14.37
C ARG A 21 -19.71 -9.47 13.90
N ASN A 22 -19.56 -10.72 14.28
CA ASN A 22 -18.40 -11.53 13.93
C ASN A 22 -18.36 -11.78 12.42
N GLU A 23 -19.49 -12.11 11.80
CA GLU A 23 -19.61 -12.24 10.35
C GLU A 23 -19.23 -10.94 9.63
N ALA A 24 -19.69 -9.78 10.12
CA ALA A 24 -19.33 -8.49 9.54
C ALA A 24 -17.81 -8.23 9.58
N TYR A 25 -17.14 -8.56 10.68
CA TYR A 25 -15.69 -8.40 10.80
C TYR A 25 -14.91 -9.34 9.89
N GLU A 26 -15.28 -10.61 9.82
CA GLU A 26 -14.66 -11.59 8.92
C GLU A 26 -14.81 -11.14 7.45
N ASN A 27 -16.02 -10.74 7.06
CA ASN A 27 -16.28 -10.20 5.72
C ASN A 27 -15.43 -8.96 5.41
N ALA A 28 -15.27 -8.05 6.38
CA ALA A 28 -14.43 -6.86 6.21
C ALA A 28 -12.93 -7.22 6.02
N VAL A 29 -12.43 -8.22 6.74
CA VAL A 29 -11.05 -8.72 6.58
C VAL A 29 -10.86 -9.32 5.20
N ILE A 30 -11.75 -10.21 4.78
CA ILE A 30 -11.72 -10.85 3.46
C ILE A 30 -11.78 -9.80 2.35
N TYR A 31 -12.65 -8.80 2.48
CA TYR A 31 -12.78 -7.74 1.48
C TYR A 31 -11.48 -6.93 1.34
N LYS A 32 -10.86 -6.55 2.46
CA LYS A 32 -9.58 -5.82 2.46
C LYS A 32 -8.46 -6.65 1.81
N GLU A 33 -8.38 -7.94 2.13
CA GLU A 33 -7.38 -8.83 1.55
C GLU A 33 -7.57 -8.99 0.03
N LYS A 34 -8.81 -9.22 -0.42
CA LYS A 34 -9.14 -9.29 -1.86
C LYS A 34 -8.79 -8.00 -2.58
N ASN A 35 -9.14 -6.85 -2.01
CA ASN A 35 -8.79 -5.54 -2.59
C ASN A 35 -7.28 -5.33 -2.64
N LYS A 36 -6.53 -5.76 -1.61
CA LYS A 36 -5.07 -5.68 -1.62
C LYS A 36 -4.49 -6.52 -2.74
N ILE A 37 -4.91 -7.77 -2.90
CA ILE A 37 -4.45 -8.66 -3.98
C ILE A 37 -4.76 -8.05 -5.35
N PHE A 38 -5.99 -7.57 -5.55
CA PHE A 38 -6.37 -6.92 -6.80
C PHE A 38 -5.54 -5.68 -7.08
N HIS A 39 -5.31 -4.84 -6.05
CA HIS A 39 -4.50 -3.64 -6.18
C HIS A 39 -3.04 -3.98 -6.51
N ASP A 40 -2.45 -4.95 -5.80
CA ASP A 40 -1.07 -5.41 -6.02
C ASP A 40 -0.88 -6.03 -7.41
N GLN A 41 -1.89 -6.74 -7.92
CA GLN A 41 -1.92 -7.25 -9.31
C GLN A 41 -1.99 -6.10 -10.34
N GLN A 42 -2.76 -5.05 -10.05
CA GLN A 42 -2.88 -3.88 -10.92
C GLN A 42 -1.68 -2.93 -10.84
N VAL A 43 -0.86 -3.01 -9.80
CA VAL A 43 0.37 -2.21 -9.71
C VAL A 43 1.34 -2.67 -10.79
N SER A 44 1.40 -1.91 -11.88
CA SER A 44 2.40 -2.13 -12.95
C SER A 44 3.80 -2.06 -12.34
N ARG A 45 4.52 -3.17 -12.34
CA ARG A 45 5.94 -3.20 -12.01
C ARG A 45 6.69 -2.48 -13.11
N LYS A 46 7.46 -1.46 -12.76
CA LYS A 46 8.32 -0.74 -13.70
C LYS A 46 9.77 -1.05 -13.38
N THR A 47 10.54 -1.29 -14.42
CA THR A 47 11.97 -1.53 -14.30
C THR A 47 12.71 -0.29 -14.78
N PHE A 48 13.69 0.14 -14.01
CA PHE A 48 14.50 1.31 -14.29
C PHE A 48 15.98 0.94 -14.25
N GLU A 49 16.79 1.66 -15.02
CA GLU A 49 18.24 1.45 -15.05
C GLU A 49 18.96 2.45 -14.16
N CYS A 50 20.16 2.08 -13.70
CA CYS A 50 21.01 2.97 -12.92
C CYS A 50 21.42 4.18 -13.79
N GLY A 51 21.40 5.39 -13.23
CA GLY A 51 21.63 6.65 -13.95
C GLY A 51 20.37 7.22 -14.63
N GLN A 52 19.22 6.53 -14.56
CA GLN A 52 17.98 7.05 -15.13
C GLN A 52 17.37 8.14 -14.23
N LYS A 53 17.03 9.28 -14.85
CA LYS A 53 16.22 10.33 -14.20
C LYS A 53 14.75 9.91 -14.16
N VAL A 54 14.16 9.99 -12.97
CA VAL A 54 12.76 9.62 -12.70
C VAL A 54 12.12 10.66 -11.80
N LEU A 55 10.79 10.75 -11.82
CA LEU A 55 10.03 11.55 -10.87
C LEU A 55 9.53 10.66 -9.73
N LEU A 56 9.90 11.00 -8.50
CA LEU A 56 9.38 10.39 -7.28
C LEU A 56 8.16 11.15 -6.77
N TYR A 57 7.04 10.45 -6.61
CA TYR A 57 5.86 11.00 -5.98
C TYR A 57 5.95 10.89 -4.45
N HIS A 58 5.96 12.03 -3.78
CA HIS A 58 5.85 12.12 -2.33
C HIS A 58 4.50 12.77 -1.97
N SER A 59 3.66 12.07 -1.21
CA SER A 59 2.28 12.49 -0.92
C SER A 59 2.17 13.89 -0.31
N LYS A 60 3.12 14.28 0.53
CA LYS A 60 3.17 15.61 1.16
C LYS A 60 3.85 16.68 0.31
N LEU A 61 4.69 16.28 -0.64
CA LEU A 61 5.70 17.17 -1.23
C LEU A 61 5.58 17.30 -2.76
N LYS A 62 4.66 16.60 -3.45
CA LYS A 62 4.50 16.55 -4.92
C LYS A 62 5.60 15.70 -5.61
N LEU A 63 5.77 15.86 -6.94
CA LEU A 63 6.72 15.11 -7.77
C LEU A 63 8.10 15.76 -7.74
N PHE A 64 9.15 14.97 -7.52
CA PHE A 64 10.54 15.43 -7.51
C PHE A 64 11.41 14.69 -8.52
N PRO A 65 12.28 15.39 -9.26
CA PRO A 65 13.30 14.74 -10.07
C PRO A 65 14.33 14.08 -9.15
N VAL A 66 14.52 12.78 -9.32
CA VAL A 66 15.56 12.00 -8.64
C VAL A 66 16.26 11.12 -9.66
N GLU A 67 17.54 10.84 -9.42
CA GLU A 67 18.33 9.92 -10.23
C GLU A 67 18.47 8.59 -9.49
N ILE A 68 18.26 7.48 -10.20
CA ILE A 68 18.38 6.15 -9.60
C ILE A 68 19.87 5.79 -9.56
N GLN A 69 20.41 5.65 -8.35
CA GLN A 69 21.78 5.18 -8.15
C GLN A 69 21.77 3.81 -7.45
N SER A 70 22.67 2.93 -7.88
CA SER A 70 22.94 1.69 -7.17
C SER A 70 24.08 1.85 -6.20
N LEU A 71 23.83 1.62 -4.91
CA LEU A 71 24.87 1.65 -3.89
C LEU A 71 25.80 0.43 -3.91
N ARG A 72 25.44 -0.64 -4.64
CA ARG A 72 26.13 -1.94 -4.49
C ARG A 72 26.39 -2.74 -5.78
N THR A 73 25.77 -2.41 -6.90
CA THR A 73 25.81 -3.28 -8.11
C THR A 73 25.38 -2.56 -9.39
N GLU A 74 26.08 -2.74 -10.50
CA GLU A 74 25.71 -2.20 -11.84
C GLU A 74 24.42 -2.82 -12.41
N LYS A 75 23.27 -2.69 -11.72
CA LYS A 75 22.06 -3.44 -12.04
C LYS A 75 20.78 -2.61 -11.96
N LYS A 76 19.83 -3.05 -12.80
CA LYS A 76 18.46 -2.59 -13.00
C LYS A 76 17.63 -2.71 -11.72
N PHE A 77 16.89 -1.66 -11.38
CA PHE A 77 16.02 -1.58 -10.20
C PHE A 77 14.56 -1.81 -10.59
N VAL A 78 13.85 -2.65 -9.83
CA VAL A 78 12.41 -2.86 -9.97
C VAL A 78 11.72 -2.19 -8.79
N VAL A 79 10.85 -1.24 -9.08
CA VAL A 79 10.16 -0.43 -8.08
C VAL A 79 8.66 -0.44 -8.33
N ASN A 80 7.87 -0.17 -7.29
CA ASN A 80 6.42 -0.01 -7.43
C ASN A 80 6.15 1.20 -8.35
N GLY A 81 5.63 0.94 -9.56
CA GLY A 81 5.43 1.94 -10.61
C GLY A 81 4.43 3.06 -10.27
N HIS A 82 3.77 2.96 -9.12
CA HIS A 82 2.93 4.01 -8.57
C HIS A 82 3.76 5.20 -8.05
N ARG A 83 4.93 4.94 -7.45
CA ARG A 83 5.77 5.97 -6.80
C ARG A 83 6.77 6.61 -7.76
N LEU A 84 7.21 5.88 -8.79
CA LEU A 84 8.21 6.37 -9.74
C LEU A 84 7.62 6.51 -11.17
N LYS A 85 7.72 7.71 -11.72
CA LYS A 85 7.26 8.06 -13.08
C LYS A 85 8.48 8.38 -13.97
N PRO A 86 8.48 8.02 -15.26
CA PRO A 86 9.54 8.42 -16.18
C PRO A 86 9.68 9.95 -16.23
N TYR A 87 10.92 10.44 -16.22
CA TYR A 87 11.23 11.85 -16.45
C TYR A 87 11.26 12.11 -17.96
N TYR A 88 10.38 12.99 -18.47
CA TYR A 88 10.43 13.44 -19.86
C TYR A 88 11.16 14.80 -19.89
N GLU A 89 12.25 14.91 -20.66
CA GLU A 89 13.23 16.02 -20.65
C GLU A 89 12.72 17.38 -21.19
N GLY A 90 11.43 17.69 -21.04
CA GLY A 90 10.83 18.95 -21.49
C GLY A 90 10.69 20.05 -20.43
N VAL A 91 11.19 19.85 -19.21
CA VAL A 91 10.99 20.78 -18.07
C VAL A 91 12.34 21.31 -17.58
N PRO A 92 12.56 22.63 -17.47
CA PRO A 92 13.85 23.21 -17.06
C PRO A 92 14.20 22.84 -15.61
N VAL A 93 15.43 22.36 -15.38
CA VAL A 93 15.89 21.77 -14.11
C VAL A 93 16.92 22.68 -13.44
N GLU A 94 16.54 23.36 -12.35
CA GLU A 94 17.50 24.12 -11.53
C GLU A 94 17.80 23.48 -10.17
N ARG A 95 17.09 22.43 -9.74
CA ARG A 95 17.34 21.78 -8.44
C ARG A 95 17.14 20.26 -8.51
N VAL A 96 18.24 19.52 -8.62
CA VAL A 96 18.27 18.06 -8.41
C VAL A 96 18.82 17.83 -7.01
N GLU A 97 17.97 17.41 -6.08
CA GLU A 97 18.38 17.00 -4.73
C GLU A 97 18.61 15.48 -4.73
N MET A 98 19.83 15.04 -4.41
CA MET A 98 20.16 13.63 -4.25
C MET A 98 19.66 13.15 -2.88
N MET A 99 18.75 12.17 -2.86
CA MET A 99 18.30 11.51 -1.64
C MET A 99 18.86 10.09 -1.58
N HIS A 100 19.58 9.77 -0.51
CA HIS A 100 20.02 8.40 -0.21
C HIS A 100 18.82 7.62 0.36
N LEU A 101 18.38 6.56 -0.34
CA LEU A 101 17.35 5.64 0.15
C LEU A 101 18.04 4.52 0.94
N GLU A 102 17.72 4.38 2.22
CA GLU A 102 18.13 3.24 3.04
C GLU A 102 17.25 2.00 2.75
N ASP A 103 17.82 0.82 2.93
CA ASP A 103 17.12 -0.45 2.74
C ASP A 103 15.93 -0.57 3.72
N PRO A 104 14.74 -1.02 3.26
CA PRO A 104 13.60 -1.18 4.15
C PRO A 104 13.89 -2.24 5.21
N ILE A 105 13.64 -1.91 6.47
CA ILE A 105 13.76 -2.83 7.60
C ILE A 105 12.73 -3.95 7.43
N CYS A 106 13.20 -5.14 7.06
CA CYS A 106 12.41 -6.37 7.15
C CYS A 106 12.24 -6.72 8.64
N LEU A 107 11.10 -6.37 9.21
CA LEU A 107 10.67 -6.93 10.48
C LEU A 107 10.26 -8.38 10.23
N VAL A 108 11.01 -9.31 10.84
CA VAL A 108 10.73 -10.76 10.89
C VAL A 108 9.67 -11.03 11.96
#